data_AF-A0A0E3NY09-F1
#
_entry.id   AF-A0A0E3NY09-F1
#
_cell.length_a   1.000
_cell.length_b   1.000
_cell.length_c   1.000
_cell.angle_alpha   90.00
_cell.angle_beta   90.00
_cell.angle_gamma   90.00
#
_symmetry.space_group_name_H-M   'P 1'
#
loop_
_entity.id
_entity.type
_entity.pdbx_description
1 polymer ?
#
loop_
_entity_poly.entity_id
_entity_poly.type
_entity_poly.pdbx_seq_one_letter_code
_entity_poly.pdbx_strand_id
1 'polypeptide(L)'
;MESYEDCSTEELIRKLVNSELVVDPGLAWEISRMPDAVPHLVRIIEDDASFMEGSPGDGWAPIHASFLLGAIKTPAARNAVFWLLRGRDEELGDWITEDFPTILANLGLDAVEDLKKFISDRTTGLYQRSAASGALSTIAHKHPEIWDSTVRFFRQLLQEEDDPELLGFLISDLSEFKGPLKNPLSCQ
;
A
#
# COMPACT_ATOMS: atom_id res chain seq x y z
N MET A 1 -3.37 -20.07 -20.83
CA MET A 1 -2.57 -19.22 -19.93
C MET A 1 -1.25 -19.01 -20.63
N GLU A 2 -0.87 -17.77 -20.91
CA GLU A 2 0.41 -17.47 -21.54
C GLU A 2 1.54 -17.93 -20.60
N SER A 3 2.61 -18.53 -21.15
CA SER A 3 3.77 -18.93 -20.36
C SER A 3 4.76 -17.78 -20.29
N TYR A 4 5.24 -17.48 -19.09
CA TYR A 4 6.20 -16.40 -18.82
C TYR A 4 7.56 -16.90 -18.32
N GLU A 5 7.72 -18.22 -18.14
CA GLU A 5 8.86 -18.84 -17.46
C GLU A 5 10.22 -18.56 -18.13
N ASP A 6 10.22 -18.25 -19.42
CA ASP A 6 11.44 -17.97 -20.21
C ASP A 6 11.63 -16.48 -20.53
N CYS A 7 10.72 -15.61 -20.07
CA CYS A 7 10.83 -14.17 -20.33
C CYS A 7 11.85 -13.51 -19.39
N SER A 8 12.62 -12.58 -19.93
CA SER A 8 13.45 -11.67 -19.13
C SER A 8 12.59 -10.68 -18.34
N THR A 9 13.14 -10.10 -17.26
CA THR A 9 12.48 -9.06 -16.47
C THR A 9 12.03 -7.89 -17.34
N GLU A 10 12.85 -7.47 -18.32
CA GLU A 10 12.51 -6.39 -19.24
C GLU A 10 11.29 -6.71 -20.12
N GLU A 11 11.17 -7.94 -20.62
CA GLU A 11 10.03 -8.37 -21.43
C GLU A 11 8.74 -8.40 -20.61
N LEU A 12 8.82 -8.89 -19.37
CA LEU A 12 7.68 -8.92 -18.45
C LEU A 12 7.24 -7.50 -18.07
N ILE A 13 8.19 -6.62 -17.75
CA ILE A 13 7.91 -5.21 -17.45
C ILE A 13 7.30 -4.50 -18.66
N ARG A 14 7.78 -4.78 -19.87
CA ARG A 14 7.16 -4.23 -21.09
C ARG A 14 5.72 -4.70 -21.23
N LYS A 15 5.42 -5.96 -20.96
CA LYS A 15 4.03 -6.47 -20.97
C LYS A 15 3.17 -5.78 -19.90
N LEU A 16 3.71 -5.58 -18.70
CA LEU A 16 3.03 -4.84 -17.62
C LEU A 16 2.70 -3.41 -18.03
N VAL A 17 3.67 -2.68 -18.59
CA VAL A 17 3.51 -1.29 -19.04
C VAL A 17 2.48 -1.17 -20.17
N ASN A 18 2.34 -2.19 -21.02
CA ASN A 18 1.30 -2.19 -22.05
C ASN A 18 -0.04 -2.78 -21.57
N SER A 19 -0.14 -3.17 -20.30
CA SER A 19 -1.41 -3.55 -19.70
C SER A 19 -2.16 -2.26 -19.37
N GLU A 20 -3.36 -2.12 -19.91
CA GLU A 20 -4.29 -1.07 -19.51
C GLU A 20 -4.86 -1.39 -18.12
N LEU A 21 -6.16 -1.22 -17.90
CA LEU A 21 -6.79 -1.46 -16.59
C LEU A 21 -6.54 -2.86 -15.99
N VAL A 22 -6.37 -3.90 -16.82
CA VAL A 22 -6.32 -5.29 -16.36
C VAL A 22 -4.94 -5.90 -16.62
N VAL A 23 -4.33 -6.42 -15.56
CA VAL A 23 -3.08 -7.20 -15.63
C VAL A 23 -3.41 -8.68 -15.49
N ASP A 24 -2.79 -9.51 -16.34
CA ASP A 24 -2.83 -10.96 -16.21
C ASP A 24 -2.18 -11.42 -14.88
N PRO A 25 -2.87 -12.19 -14.03
CA PRO A 25 -2.31 -12.63 -12.75
C PRO A 25 -1.03 -13.46 -12.88
N GLY A 26 -0.86 -14.20 -13.98
CA GLY A 26 0.36 -14.97 -14.26
C GLY A 26 1.56 -14.06 -14.52
N LEU A 27 1.35 -12.98 -15.27
CA LEU A 27 2.37 -11.94 -15.50
C LEU A 27 2.79 -11.27 -14.18
N ALA A 28 1.80 -10.84 -13.38
CA ALA A 28 2.06 -10.22 -12.08
C ALA A 28 2.83 -11.14 -11.14
N TRP A 29 2.42 -12.42 -11.08
CA TRP A 29 3.10 -13.45 -10.31
C TRP A 29 4.56 -13.61 -10.73
N GLU A 30 4.84 -13.72 -12.03
CA GLU A 30 6.20 -13.91 -12.51
C GLU A 30 7.08 -12.68 -12.22
N ILE A 31 6.59 -11.46 -12.48
CA ILE A 31 7.31 -10.22 -12.16
C ILE A 31 7.68 -10.16 -10.67
N SER A 32 6.76 -10.52 -9.77
CA SER A 32 6.98 -10.46 -8.33
C SER A 32 8.12 -11.36 -7.83
N ARG A 33 8.53 -12.35 -8.63
CA ARG A 33 9.59 -13.30 -8.31
C ARG A 33 10.93 -12.95 -8.96
N MET A 34 10.95 -12.01 -9.90
CA MET A 34 12.19 -11.61 -10.57
C MET A 34 13.09 -10.84 -9.59
N PRO A 35 14.37 -11.24 -9.44
CA PRO A 35 15.28 -10.67 -8.45
C PRO A 35 15.60 -9.19 -8.68
N ASP A 36 15.47 -8.72 -9.92
CA ASP A 36 15.74 -7.36 -10.36
C ASP A 36 14.48 -6.58 -10.76
N ALA A 37 13.26 -7.07 -10.45
CA ALA A 37 12.03 -6.36 -10.78
C ALA A 37 11.91 -4.99 -10.10
N VAL A 38 12.35 -4.88 -8.84
CA VAL A 38 12.13 -3.66 -8.03
C VAL A 38 12.68 -2.39 -8.72
N PRO A 39 13.95 -2.32 -9.17
CA PRO A 39 14.44 -1.17 -9.93
C PRO A 39 13.60 -0.80 -11.16
N HIS A 40 12.99 -1.78 -11.84
CA HIS A 40 12.16 -1.52 -13.02
C HIS A 40 10.81 -0.93 -12.61
N LEU A 41 10.17 -1.49 -11.58
CA LEU A 41 8.90 -1.01 -11.06
C LEU A 41 9.02 0.40 -10.45
N VAL A 42 10.13 0.69 -9.78
CA VAL A 42 10.43 2.03 -9.24
C VAL A 42 10.53 3.07 -10.37
N ARG A 43 11.19 2.73 -11.48
CA ARG A 43 11.26 3.64 -12.64
C ARG A 43 9.89 3.98 -13.23
N ILE A 44 8.92 3.06 -13.17
CA ILE A 44 7.56 3.31 -13.67
C ILE A 44 6.84 4.34 -12.79
N ILE A 45 6.92 4.19 -11.46
CA ILE A 45 6.24 5.13 -10.53
C ILE A 45 6.95 6.48 -10.42
N GLU A 46 8.23 6.56 -10.78
CA GLU A 46 9.00 7.80 -10.81
C GLU A 46 8.74 8.61 -12.09
N ASP A 47 8.32 7.96 -13.17
CA ASP A 47 8.10 8.60 -14.47
C ASP A 47 6.71 9.24 -14.57
N ASP A 48 6.68 10.58 -14.53
CA ASP A 48 5.44 11.37 -14.67
C ASP A 48 4.65 11.02 -15.94
N ALA A 49 5.35 10.70 -17.04
CA ALA A 49 4.70 10.37 -18.30
C ALA A 49 3.89 9.07 -18.23
N SER A 50 4.24 8.16 -17.31
CA SER A 50 3.54 6.89 -17.13
C SER A 50 2.17 7.04 -16.45
N PHE A 51 1.85 8.20 -15.87
CA PHE A 51 0.53 8.49 -15.28
C PHE A 51 -0.46 9.12 -16.28
N MET A 52 0.01 9.49 -17.48
CA MET A 52 -0.79 10.26 -18.44
C MET A 52 -1.69 9.37 -19.29
N GLU A 53 -2.93 9.79 -19.51
CA GLU A 53 -3.81 9.21 -20.54
C GLU A 53 -3.12 9.26 -21.92
N GLY A 54 -3.21 8.18 -22.69
CA GLY A 54 -2.53 8.00 -23.97
C GLY A 54 -1.06 7.56 -23.89
N SER A 55 -0.49 7.42 -22.68
CA SER A 55 0.78 6.70 -22.49
C SER A 55 0.60 5.19 -22.70
N PRO A 56 1.67 4.40 -22.89
CA PRO A 56 1.56 2.94 -22.84
C PRO A 56 0.89 2.48 -21.53
N GLY A 57 -0.18 1.70 -21.64
CA GLY A 57 -0.99 1.29 -20.49
C GLY A 57 -1.96 2.37 -19.99
N ASP A 58 -2.08 3.49 -20.70
CA ASP A 58 -3.10 4.53 -20.50
C ASP A 58 -3.16 5.09 -19.06
N GLY A 59 -2.00 5.29 -18.45
CA GLY A 59 -1.88 5.76 -17.06
C GLY A 59 -1.95 4.67 -15.99
N TRP A 60 -2.21 3.41 -16.35
CA TRP A 60 -2.38 2.31 -15.39
C TRP A 60 -1.07 1.66 -14.92
N ALA A 61 0.02 1.85 -15.66
CA ALA A 61 1.30 1.19 -15.36
C ALA A 61 1.83 1.50 -13.94
N PRO A 62 1.81 2.76 -13.45
CA PRO A 62 2.25 3.08 -12.08
C PRO A 62 1.37 2.43 -11.00
N ILE A 63 0.07 2.30 -11.24
CA ILE A 63 -0.86 1.65 -10.33
C ILE A 63 -0.50 0.16 -10.19
N HIS A 64 -0.31 -0.53 -11.31
CA HIS A 64 0.10 -1.94 -11.32
C HIS A 64 1.47 -2.15 -10.67
N ALA A 65 2.41 -1.25 -10.95
CA ALA A 65 3.73 -1.28 -10.34
C ALA A 65 3.66 -1.14 -8.81
N SER A 66 2.75 -0.31 -8.31
CA SER A 66 2.53 -0.09 -6.87
C SER A 66 2.06 -1.36 -6.16
N PHE A 67 1.11 -2.09 -6.74
CA PHE A 67 0.67 -3.39 -6.20
C PHE A 67 1.81 -4.41 -6.16
N LEU A 68 2.61 -4.48 -7.23
CA LEU A 68 3.76 -5.40 -7.30
C LEU A 68 4.83 -5.05 -6.27
N LEU A 69 5.14 -3.76 -6.08
CA LEU A 69 6.06 -3.30 -5.03
C LEU A 69 5.55 -3.70 -3.63
N GLY A 70 4.25 -3.53 -3.36
CA GLY A 70 3.60 -4.01 -2.14
C GLY A 70 3.67 -5.53 -1.95
N ALA A 71 3.67 -6.30 -3.03
CA ALA A 71 3.79 -7.76 -3.01
C ALA A 71 5.22 -8.27 -2.80
N ILE A 72 6.23 -7.55 -3.30
CA ILE A 72 7.66 -7.91 -3.22
C ILE A 72 8.24 -7.68 -1.81
N LYS A 73 7.77 -6.65 -1.08
CA LYS A 73 8.06 -6.40 0.35
C LYS A 73 9.53 -6.21 0.75
N THR A 74 10.45 -6.03 -0.20
CA THR A 74 11.83 -5.67 0.10
C THR A 74 11.91 -4.24 0.67
N PRO A 75 12.98 -3.86 1.41
CA PRO A 75 13.14 -2.50 1.89
C PRO A 75 13.09 -1.44 0.79
N ALA A 76 13.66 -1.73 -0.39
CA ALA A 76 13.60 -0.83 -1.54
C ALA A 76 12.16 -0.66 -2.06
N ALA A 77 11.41 -1.75 -2.18
CA ALA A 77 10.01 -1.68 -2.62
C ALA A 77 9.12 -0.94 -1.62
N ARG A 78 9.34 -1.15 -0.32
CA ARG A 78 8.65 -0.43 0.76
C ARG A 78 8.91 1.08 0.69
N ASN A 79 10.17 1.47 0.57
CA ASN A 79 10.54 2.88 0.46
C ASN A 79 9.88 3.55 -0.75
N ALA A 80 9.82 2.83 -1.87
CA ALA A 80 9.16 3.30 -3.09
C ALA A 80 7.65 3.53 -2.90
N VAL A 81 6.95 2.62 -2.22
CA VAL A 81 5.51 2.78 -1.93
C VAL A 81 5.24 4.00 -1.04
N PHE A 82 6.05 4.22 0.00
CA PHE A 82 5.90 5.41 0.87
C PHE A 82 6.30 6.71 0.17
N TRP A 83 7.28 6.67 -0.73
CA TRP A 83 7.67 7.82 -1.55
C TRP A 83 6.51 8.21 -2.47
N LEU A 84 5.91 7.24 -3.16
CA LEU A 84 4.78 7.43 -4.06
C LEU A 84 3.58 8.04 -3.34
N LEU A 85 3.18 7.44 -2.20
CA LEU A 85 2.06 7.94 -1.41
C LEU A 85 2.27 9.40 -0.95
N ARG A 86 3.50 9.78 -0.60
CA ARG A 86 3.81 11.14 -0.11
C ARG A 86 3.84 12.18 -1.22
N GLY A 87 4.23 11.81 -2.44
CA GLY A 87 4.64 12.77 -3.46
C GLY A 87 3.77 12.84 -4.71
N ARG A 88 2.77 11.97 -4.86
CA ARG A 88 1.95 11.86 -6.08
C ARG A 88 0.46 11.89 -5.79
N ASP A 89 0.04 12.82 -4.94
CA ASP A 89 -1.34 12.87 -4.48
C ASP A 89 -2.33 13.29 -5.57
N GLU A 90 -1.92 14.20 -6.44
CA GLU A 90 -2.71 14.60 -7.61
C GLU A 90 -2.90 13.44 -8.59
N GLU A 91 -1.84 12.66 -8.86
CA GLU A 91 -1.90 11.54 -9.81
C GLU A 91 -2.62 10.31 -9.24
N LEU A 92 -2.56 10.10 -7.93
CA LEU A 92 -3.28 9.01 -7.27
C LEU A 92 -4.76 9.35 -7.04
N GLY A 93 -5.09 10.60 -6.70
CA GLY A 93 -6.48 11.01 -6.44
C GLY A 93 -7.18 10.10 -5.43
N ASP A 94 -8.37 9.61 -5.78
CA ASP A 94 -9.20 8.78 -4.89
C ASP A 94 -8.56 7.42 -4.55
N TRP A 95 -7.58 6.96 -5.35
CA TRP A 95 -6.85 5.71 -5.10
C TRP A 95 -6.11 5.72 -3.77
N ILE A 96 -5.73 6.90 -3.29
CA ILE A 96 -5.08 7.08 -1.99
C ILE A 96 -5.93 6.42 -0.90
N THR A 97 -7.25 6.65 -0.91
CA THR A 97 -8.16 6.16 0.12
C THR A 97 -8.80 4.82 -0.23
N GLU A 98 -8.94 4.47 -1.50
CA GLU A 98 -9.64 3.26 -1.93
C GLU A 98 -8.73 2.02 -1.97
N ASP A 99 -7.57 2.10 -2.65
CA ASP A 99 -6.74 0.93 -2.96
C ASP A 99 -5.39 0.92 -2.23
N PHE A 100 -4.80 2.11 -2.04
CA PHE A 100 -3.51 2.26 -1.36
C PHE A 100 -3.45 1.65 0.04
N PRO A 101 -4.51 1.65 0.88
CA PRO A 101 -4.48 0.97 2.17
C PRO A 101 -4.15 -0.53 2.02
N THR A 102 -4.61 -1.17 0.95
CA THR A 102 -4.33 -2.59 0.66
C THR A 102 -2.88 -2.79 0.23
N ILE A 103 -2.33 -1.89 -0.59
CA ILE A 103 -0.92 -1.92 -1.01
C ILE A 103 -0.01 -1.79 0.20
N LEU A 104 -0.28 -0.82 1.07
CA LEU A 104 0.44 -0.59 2.32
C LEU A 104 0.32 -1.78 3.28
N ALA A 105 -0.89 -2.32 3.46
CA ALA A 105 -1.10 -3.48 4.32
C ALA A 105 -0.35 -4.72 3.84
N ASN A 106 -0.18 -4.88 2.53
CA ASN A 106 0.57 -5.99 1.95
C ASN A 106 2.06 -5.94 2.30
N LEU A 107 2.64 -4.78 2.61
CA LEU A 107 4.01 -4.68 3.12
C LEU A 107 4.23 -5.46 4.43
N GLY A 108 3.16 -5.67 5.21
CA GLY A 108 3.15 -6.53 6.39
C GLY A 108 3.81 -5.93 7.63
N LEU A 109 4.15 -6.80 8.59
CA LEU A 109 4.66 -6.41 9.92
C LEU A 109 5.86 -5.47 9.89
N ASP A 110 6.75 -5.63 8.90
CA ASP A 110 7.95 -4.80 8.82
C ASP A 110 7.64 -3.32 8.55
N ALA A 111 6.46 -3.00 7.99
CA ALA A 111 6.04 -1.62 7.72
C ALA A 111 5.34 -0.95 8.91
N VAL A 112 5.07 -1.67 10.01
CA VAL A 112 4.25 -1.16 11.13
C VAL A 112 4.81 0.13 11.73
N GLU A 113 6.11 0.19 11.98
CA GLU A 113 6.72 1.38 12.57
C GLU A 113 6.84 2.53 11.57
N ASP A 114 6.97 2.24 10.27
CA ASP A 114 6.97 3.26 9.22
C ASP A 114 5.57 3.85 9.04
N LEU A 115 4.52 3.02 9.09
CA LEU A 115 3.12 3.44 9.07
C LEU A 115 2.79 4.34 10.27
N LYS A 116 3.19 3.96 11.49
CA LYS A 116 2.96 4.80 12.69
C LYS A 116 3.62 6.17 12.53
N LYS A 117 4.87 6.23 12.08
CA LYS A 117 5.56 7.50 11.82
C LYS A 117 4.86 8.32 10.74
N PHE A 118 4.41 7.68 9.67
CA PHE A 118 3.72 8.32 8.56
C PHE A 118 2.37 8.92 8.99
N ILE A 119 1.60 8.18 9.80
CA ILE A 119 0.33 8.65 10.38
C ILE A 119 0.55 9.83 11.33
N SER A 120 1.64 9.83 12.11
CA SER A 120 1.97 10.92 13.05
C SER A 120 2.62 12.13 12.39
N ASP A 121 3.01 12.05 11.12
CA ASP A 121 3.65 13.13 10.38
C ASP A 121 2.61 14.15 9.90
N ARG A 122 2.46 15.25 10.66
CA ARG A 122 1.54 16.35 10.34
C ARG A 122 1.89 17.11 9.05
N THR A 123 3.05 16.85 8.44
CA THR A 123 3.37 17.42 7.12
C THR A 123 2.80 16.57 5.97
N THR A 124 2.34 15.36 6.26
CA THR A 124 1.68 14.48 5.30
C THR A 124 0.18 14.82 5.21
N GLY A 125 -0.37 14.80 4.01
CA GLY A 125 -1.78 15.10 3.77
C GLY A 125 -2.75 14.14 4.47
N LEU A 126 -3.95 14.65 4.73
CA LEU A 126 -5.05 13.97 5.42
C LEU A 126 -5.32 12.58 4.83
N TYR A 127 -5.54 12.49 3.52
CA TYR A 127 -5.95 11.25 2.85
C TYR A 127 -4.85 10.19 2.89
N GLN A 128 -3.58 10.59 2.76
CA GLN A 128 -2.44 9.70 2.88
C GLN A 128 -2.29 9.17 4.30
N ARG A 129 -2.48 10.02 5.32
CA ARG A 129 -2.47 9.61 6.73
C ARG A 129 -3.63 8.65 7.02
N SER A 130 -4.81 8.90 6.47
CA SER A 130 -5.96 7.98 6.54
C SER A 130 -5.65 6.63 5.88
N ALA A 131 -5.02 6.63 4.71
CA ALA A 131 -4.65 5.41 4.01
C ALA A 131 -3.70 4.53 4.83
N ALA A 132 -2.70 5.17 5.44
CA ALA A 132 -1.76 4.50 6.34
C ALA A 132 -2.44 3.98 7.62
N SER A 133 -3.43 4.70 8.17
CA SER A 133 -4.26 4.26 9.29
C SER A 133 -5.04 2.98 8.94
N GLY A 134 -5.78 2.98 7.83
CA GLY A 134 -6.50 1.80 7.35
C GLY A 134 -5.58 0.59 7.12
N ALA A 135 -4.37 0.83 6.59
CA ALA A 135 -3.37 -0.20 6.42
C ALA A 135 -2.87 -0.80 7.74
N LEU A 136 -2.54 0.05 8.72
CA LEU A 136 -2.08 -0.38 10.05
C LEU A 136 -3.16 -1.19 10.77
N SER A 137 -4.42 -0.75 10.67
CA SER A 137 -5.58 -1.47 11.15
C SER A 137 -5.72 -2.84 10.48
N THR A 138 -5.56 -2.92 9.17
CA THR A 138 -5.61 -4.19 8.42
C THR A 138 -4.50 -5.16 8.86
N ILE A 139 -3.26 -4.66 9.04
CA ILE A 139 -2.15 -5.49 9.51
C ILE A 139 -2.44 -6.01 10.92
N ALA A 140 -2.91 -5.17 11.84
CA ALA A 140 -3.17 -5.57 13.22
C ALA A 140 -4.31 -6.60 13.35
N HIS A 141 -5.29 -6.61 12.45
CA HIS A 141 -6.28 -7.69 12.38
C HIS A 141 -5.69 -9.03 11.93
N LYS A 142 -4.78 -8.99 10.95
CA LYS A 142 -4.09 -10.19 10.44
C LYS A 142 -3.02 -10.70 11.41
N HIS A 143 -2.51 -9.83 12.28
CA HIS A 143 -1.41 -10.08 13.21
C HIS A 143 -1.77 -9.69 14.65
N PRO A 144 -2.47 -10.57 15.39
CA PRO A 144 -2.91 -10.29 16.77
C PRO A 144 -1.77 -9.89 17.72
N GLU A 145 -0.53 -10.29 17.45
CA GLU A 145 0.66 -9.97 18.23
C GLU A 145 0.95 -8.46 18.33
N ILE A 146 0.53 -7.66 17.32
CA ILE A 146 0.71 -6.21 17.35
C ILE A 146 -0.54 -5.46 17.83
N TRP A 147 -1.67 -6.15 18.01
CA TRP A 147 -2.99 -5.56 18.29
C TRP A 147 -2.95 -4.52 19.42
N ASP A 148 -2.46 -4.92 20.60
CA ASP A 148 -2.45 -4.04 21.77
C ASP A 148 -1.55 -2.81 21.58
N SER A 149 -0.46 -2.96 20.82
CA SER A 149 0.43 -1.84 20.50
C SER A 149 -0.24 -0.85 19.54
N THR A 150 -0.98 -1.37 18.56
CA THR A 150 -1.75 -0.58 17.59
C THR A 150 -2.92 0.15 18.26
N VAL A 151 -3.65 -0.50 19.16
CA VAL A 151 -4.71 0.14 19.97
C VAL A 151 -4.14 1.28 20.81
N ARG A 152 -2.98 1.09 21.46
CA ARG A 152 -2.33 2.15 22.24
C ARG A 152 -1.94 3.33 21.35
N PHE A 153 -1.37 3.07 20.18
CA PHE A 153 -1.02 4.08 19.20
C PHE A 153 -2.24 4.92 18.78
N PHE A 154 -3.32 4.28 18.34
CA PHE A 154 -4.53 5.00 17.92
C PHE A 154 -5.20 5.76 19.07
N ARG A 155 -5.21 5.23 20.29
CA ARG A 155 -5.71 5.96 21.46
C ARG A 155 -4.93 7.23 21.74
N GLN A 156 -3.60 7.16 21.63
CA GLN A 156 -2.74 8.34 21.79
C GLN A 156 -2.99 9.35 20.67
N LEU A 157 -3.04 8.87 19.42
CA LEU A 157 -3.31 9.71 18.26
C LEU A 157 -4.64 10.47 18.40
N LEU A 158 -5.72 9.79 18.80
CA LEU A 158 -7.03 10.42 19.01
C LEU A 158 -7.04 11.46 20.15
N GLN A 159 -6.09 11.42 21.09
CA GLN A 159 -5.97 12.40 22.17
C GLN A 159 -5.14 13.63 21.75
N GLU A 160 -4.19 13.44 20.83
CA GLU A 160 -3.23 14.46 20.41
C GLU A 160 -3.63 15.18 19.11
N GLU A 161 -4.43 14.53 18.26
CA GLU A 161 -4.91 15.09 17.01
C GLU A 161 -6.01 16.11 17.24
N ASP A 162 -5.90 17.25 16.55
CA ASP A 162 -6.81 18.39 16.64
C ASP A 162 -7.52 18.69 15.32
N ASP A 163 -7.10 18.05 14.21
CA ASP A 163 -7.81 18.10 12.94
C ASP A 163 -9.11 17.27 12.99
N PRO A 164 -10.30 17.91 12.98
CA PRO A 164 -11.58 17.21 13.07
C PRO A 164 -11.85 16.33 11.85
N GLU A 165 -11.29 16.65 10.68
CA GLU A 165 -11.49 15.86 9.47
C GLU A 165 -10.73 14.54 9.57
N LEU A 166 -9.45 14.61 9.96
CA LEU A 166 -8.66 13.40 10.22
C LEU A 166 -9.26 12.56 11.33
N LEU A 167 -9.69 13.18 12.43
CA LEU A 167 -10.39 12.45 13.50
C LEU A 167 -11.62 11.71 12.97
N GLY A 168 -12.38 12.32 12.05
CA GLY A 168 -13.51 11.66 11.39
C GLY A 168 -13.10 10.39 10.64
N PHE A 169 -12.05 10.47 9.83
CA PHE A 169 -11.50 9.32 9.11
C PHE A 169 -10.98 8.23 10.06
N LEU A 170 -10.17 8.61 11.06
CA LEU A 170 -9.63 7.67 12.05
C LEU A 170 -10.74 6.95 12.81
N ILE A 171 -11.81 7.66 13.20
CA ILE A 171 -12.96 7.04 13.88
C ILE A 171 -13.70 6.08 12.93
N SER A 172 -13.84 6.43 11.66
CA SER A 172 -14.43 5.54 10.64
C SER A 172 -13.63 4.25 10.52
N ASP A 173 -12.31 4.33 10.29
CA ASP A 173 -11.40 3.17 10.21
C ASP A 173 -11.49 2.31 11.48
N LEU A 174 -11.48 2.95 12.65
CA LEU A 174 -11.51 2.27 13.93
C LEU A 174 -12.86 1.65 14.28
N SER A 175 -13.94 2.10 13.65
CA SER A 175 -15.27 1.50 13.82
C SER A 175 -15.34 0.09 13.20
N GLU A 176 -14.54 -0.12 12.14
CA GLU A 176 -14.33 -1.42 11.50
C GLU A 176 -13.25 -2.24 12.23
N PHE A 177 -12.41 -1.57 13.04
CA PHE A 177 -11.40 -2.16 13.92
C PHE A 177 -11.99 -2.86 15.16
N LYS A 178 -12.89 -3.82 14.92
CA LYS A 178 -13.45 -4.68 15.97
C LYS A 178 -12.42 -5.72 16.36
N GLY A 179 -12.20 -5.86 17.67
CA GLY A 179 -11.28 -6.85 18.21
C GLY A 179 -11.52 -8.25 17.63
N PRO A 180 -10.46 -9.05 17.43
CA PRO A 180 -10.65 -10.46 17.10
C PRO A 180 -11.60 -11.04 18.14
N LEU A 181 -12.62 -11.78 17.69
CA LEU A 181 -13.60 -12.41 18.58
C LEU A 181 -12.83 -13.14 19.67
N LYS A 182 -12.81 -12.59 20.89
CA LYS A 182 -12.27 -13.31 22.05
C LYS A 182 -13.17 -14.51 22.22
N ASN A 183 -12.66 -15.70 21.91
CA ASN A 183 -13.37 -16.92 22.21
C ASN A 183 -13.61 -16.93 23.73
N PRO A 184 -14.86 -16.90 24.23
CA PRO A 184 -15.14 -16.76 25.66
C PRO A 184 -14.68 -17.96 26.52
N LEU A 185 -13.92 -18.90 25.94
CA LEU A 185 -13.45 -20.13 26.57
C LEU A 185 -11.94 -20.14 26.89
N SER A 186 -11.20 -19.04 26.72
CA SER A 186 -9.78 -18.97 27.10
C SER A 186 -9.52 -18.49 28.54
N CYS A 187 -10.42 -18.83 29.47
CA CYS A 187 -10.10 -18.89 30.90
C CYS A 187 -9.92 -20.37 31.27
N GLN A 188 -8.66 -20.80 31.39
CA GLN A 188 -8.25 -21.90 32.27
C GLN A 188 -7.35 -21.32 33.36
#